data_AF-A0A563EMU5-F1
#
_entry.id   AF-A0A563EMU5-F1
#
_cell.length_a   1.000
_cell.length_b   1.000
_cell.length_c   1.000
_cell.angle_alpha   90.00
_cell.angle_beta   90.00
_cell.angle_gamma   90.00
#
_symmetry.space_group_name_H-M   'P 1'
#
loop_
_entity.id
_entity.type
_entity.pdbx_description
1 polymer ?
#
loop_
_entity_poly.entity_id
_entity_poly.type
_entity_poly.pdbx_seq_one_letter_code
_entity_poly.pdbx_strand_id
1 'polypeptide(L)'
;MAGRGDPGDRARCRRARVLHEAVVAAADHPHRGDAVRRGAGQAAALKPLLLLDLDGVLRRFTATDPAILEVAFEPALLHAAVTGAITDEQWRAAVAERVPRAASWNDAGEVIGEAVALVRAARQRCHVALLSNATTRLESDLRLLGLDREVDAVVSSARMGVAKPAPEAFQRALDVLGYRPEHTVFCDDSAKNVDAARALGIDAVHVPDTEALRDALLARELVPAMVLLVLPDRDDAEELARELAGEGWSPCAVHRDMLAGEDDAEAVDWVVELTTAPDGSPAAAHRVTLDELAERYDGFTSDH
;
A
#
# COMPACT_ATOMS: atom_id res chain seq x y z
N MET A 1 -44.30 0.35 -33.01
CA MET A 1 -43.47 -0.87 -32.94
C MET A 1 -42.33 -0.60 -31.95
N ALA A 2 -42.45 -1.09 -30.72
CA ALA A 2 -41.41 -0.91 -29.70
C ALA A 2 -40.52 -2.16 -29.69
N GLY A 3 -39.24 -1.97 -29.98
CA GLY A 3 -38.24 -3.04 -30.04
C GLY A 3 -38.09 -3.74 -28.70
N ARG A 4 -38.29 -5.05 -28.70
CA ARG A 4 -38.01 -5.93 -27.56
C ARG A 4 -36.48 -6.02 -27.43
N GLY A 5 -35.94 -5.41 -26.37
CA GLY A 5 -34.51 -5.51 -26.04
C GLY A 5 -34.10 -6.96 -25.76
N ASP A 6 -32.93 -7.32 -26.26
CA ASP A 6 -32.32 -8.65 -26.20
C ASP A 6 -32.17 -9.14 -24.73
N PRO A 7 -32.72 -10.32 -24.37
CA PRO A 7 -32.53 -10.93 -23.05
C PRO A 7 -31.06 -11.11 -22.64
N GLY A 8 -30.14 -11.27 -23.60
CA GLY A 8 -28.71 -11.44 -23.35
C GLY A 8 -28.02 -10.18 -22.77
N ASP A 9 -28.54 -9.01 -23.10
CA ASP A 9 -27.97 -7.71 -22.69
C ASP A 9 -28.37 -7.36 -21.25
N ARG A 10 -29.60 -7.74 -20.86
CA ARG A 10 -30.11 -7.59 -19.48
C ARG A 10 -29.42 -8.54 -18.50
N ALA A 11 -28.99 -9.73 -18.95
CA ALA A 11 -28.24 -10.67 -18.14
C ALA A 11 -26.78 -10.21 -17.92
N ARG A 12 -26.16 -9.57 -18.93
CA ARG A 12 -24.83 -8.96 -18.84
C ARG A 12 -24.82 -7.75 -17.88
N CYS A 13 -25.81 -6.85 -17.99
CA CYS A 13 -25.98 -5.74 -17.05
C CYS A 13 -26.27 -6.19 -15.61
N ARG A 14 -27.02 -7.29 -15.40
CA ARG A 14 -27.27 -7.82 -14.04
C ARG A 14 -26.04 -8.46 -13.43
N ARG A 15 -25.21 -9.18 -14.21
CA ARG A 15 -23.92 -9.71 -13.70
C ARG A 15 -22.93 -8.60 -13.38
N ALA A 16 -22.85 -7.54 -14.20
CA ALA A 16 -22.03 -6.37 -13.90
C ALA A 16 -22.48 -5.65 -12.62
N ARG A 17 -23.78 -5.58 -12.36
CA ARG A 17 -24.33 -4.96 -11.14
C ARG A 17 -24.12 -5.80 -9.88
N VAL A 18 -24.19 -7.13 -9.97
CA VAL A 18 -23.87 -8.03 -8.83
C VAL A 18 -22.37 -8.04 -8.52
N LEU A 19 -21.49 -7.86 -9.52
CA LEU A 19 -20.05 -7.66 -9.31
C LEU A 19 -19.74 -6.29 -8.67
N HIS A 20 -20.48 -5.24 -9.04
CA HIS A 20 -20.33 -3.91 -8.44
C HIS A 20 -20.81 -3.86 -6.97
N GLU A 21 -21.85 -4.63 -6.62
CA GLU A 21 -22.35 -4.74 -5.24
C GLU A 21 -21.52 -5.71 -4.36
N ALA A 22 -20.60 -6.50 -4.93
CA ALA A 22 -19.83 -7.53 -4.22
C ALA A 22 -18.36 -7.15 -3.89
N VAL A 23 -17.86 -6.00 -4.35
CA VAL A 23 -16.45 -5.59 -4.18
C VAL A 23 -16.28 -4.24 -3.47
N VAL A 24 -17.33 -3.71 -2.84
CA VAL A 24 -17.20 -2.53 -1.99
C VAL A 24 -17.75 -2.87 -0.63
N ALA A 25 -16.91 -3.43 0.25
CA ALA A 25 -17.10 -3.20 1.68
C ALA A 25 -16.61 -1.77 1.93
N ALA A 26 -17.48 -0.79 1.63
CA ALA A 26 -17.28 0.56 2.10
C ALA A 26 -17.19 0.47 3.63
N ALA A 27 -16.12 1.01 4.21
CA ALA A 27 -16.20 1.51 5.57
C ALA A 27 -17.44 2.41 5.63
N ASP A 28 -18.42 2.05 6.47
CA ASP A 28 -19.64 2.82 6.72
C ASP A 28 -19.25 4.17 7.35
N HIS A 29 -18.77 5.14 6.57
CA HIS A 29 -18.63 6.55 6.97
C HIS A 29 -19.06 7.46 5.81
N PRO A 30 -19.93 8.46 6.06
CA PRO A 30 -20.52 9.28 5.02
C PRO A 30 -19.53 10.37 4.58
N HIS A 31 -18.91 10.21 3.41
CA HIS A 31 -18.37 11.36 2.70
C HIS A 31 -19.51 12.12 2.03
N ARG A 32 -19.85 13.27 2.59
CA ARG A 32 -20.59 14.34 1.91
C ARG A 32 -19.84 14.73 0.63
N GLY A 33 -20.56 14.78 -0.49
CA GLY A 33 -20.16 15.58 -1.66
C GLY A 33 -20.24 14.86 -3.01
N ASP A 34 -21.39 14.99 -3.66
CA ASP A 34 -21.63 14.92 -5.10
C ASP A 34 -21.36 13.62 -5.87
N ALA A 35 -22.41 12.79 -5.90
CA ALA A 35 -22.73 11.97 -7.07
C ALA A 35 -23.05 12.88 -8.27
N VAL A 36 -22.02 13.30 -9.01
CA VAL A 36 -22.21 13.96 -10.31
C VAL A 36 -22.62 12.91 -11.34
N ARG A 37 -23.89 12.93 -11.75
CA ARG A 37 -24.31 12.45 -13.07
C ARG A 37 -23.50 13.24 -14.11
N ARG A 38 -22.45 12.64 -14.69
CA ARG A 38 -21.68 13.30 -15.77
C ARG A 38 -22.43 13.17 -17.09
N GLY A 39 -23.10 14.27 -17.46
CA GLY A 39 -23.32 14.61 -18.87
C GLY A 39 -21.99 14.89 -19.55
N ALA A 40 -21.94 14.73 -20.87
CA ALA A 40 -20.78 14.96 -21.71
C ALA A 40 -20.18 16.37 -21.48
N GLY A 41 -19.07 16.42 -20.74
CA GLY A 41 -18.30 17.62 -20.41
C GLY A 41 -16.94 17.17 -19.90
N GLN A 42 -15.86 17.86 -20.31
CA GLN A 42 -14.44 17.53 -20.10
C GLN A 42 -14.17 16.73 -18.82
N ALA A 43 -13.66 15.51 -18.98
CA ALA A 43 -13.31 14.63 -17.88
C ALA A 43 -12.16 15.25 -17.07
N ALA A 44 -12.44 15.69 -15.85
CA ALA A 44 -11.39 15.91 -14.86
C ALA A 44 -10.52 14.65 -14.79
N ALA A 45 -9.19 14.80 -14.91
CA ALA A 45 -8.25 13.69 -14.86
C ALA A 45 -8.46 12.93 -13.55
N LEU A 46 -8.64 11.61 -13.64
CA LEU A 46 -8.67 10.76 -12.46
C LEU A 46 -7.28 10.84 -11.80
N LYS A 47 -7.24 10.95 -10.46
CA LYS A 47 -6.01 10.70 -9.72
C LYS A 47 -5.47 9.32 -10.13
N PRO A 48 -4.14 9.10 -10.20
CA PRO A 48 -3.61 7.77 -10.50
C PRO A 48 -4.05 6.75 -9.44
N LEU A 49 -4.04 5.47 -9.80
CA LEU A 49 -4.24 4.36 -8.87
C LEU A 49 -2.88 3.82 -8.43
N LEU A 50 -2.68 3.72 -7.11
CA LEU A 50 -1.66 2.88 -6.51
C LEU A 50 -2.32 1.59 -6.04
N LEU A 51 -2.00 0.49 -6.71
CA LEU A 51 -2.43 -0.86 -6.36
C LEU A 51 -1.30 -1.55 -5.59
N LEU A 52 -1.58 -2.04 -4.39
CA LEU A 52 -0.58 -2.65 -3.53
C LEU A 52 -0.92 -4.12 -3.27
N ASP A 53 0.11 -4.96 -3.20
CA ASP A 53 -0.03 -6.19 -2.42
C ASP A 53 -0.14 -5.88 -0.91
N LEU A 54 -0.53 -6.89 -0.13
CA LEU A 54 -0.65 -6.81 1.32
C LEU A 54 0.52 -7.49 2.03
N ASP A 55 0.80 -8.75 1.68
CA ASP A 55 1.70 -9.62 2.43
C ASP A 55 3.13 -9.44 1.93
N GLY A 56 4.03 -9.01 2.82
CA GLY A 56 5.36 -8.56 2.44
C GLY A 56 5.43 -7.05 2.16
N VAL A 57 4.29 -6.38 1.95
CA VAL A 57 4.24 -4.92 1.69
C VAL A 57 3.71 -4.11 2.88
N LEU A 58 2.48 -4.39 3.35
CA LEU A 58 1.88 -3.69 4.51
C LEU A 58 1.74 -4.57 5.75
N ARG A 59 1.87 -5.89 5.57
CA ARG A 59 1.73 -6.91 6.60
C ARG A 59 2.83 -7.95 6.49
N ARG A 60 3.34 -8.43 7.62
CA ARG A 60 4.32 -9.53 7.69
C ARG A 60 3.89 -10.61 8.68
N PHE A 61 4.48 -11.80 8.55
CA PHE A 61 4.32 -12.92 9.49
C PHE A 61 5.70 -13.30 10.04
N THR A 62 5.85 -13.31 11.37
CA THR A 62 7.16 -13.43 12.04
C THR A 62 7.43 -14.80 12.66
N ALA A 63 6.39 -15.55 13.04
CA ALA A 63 6.55 -16.75 13.87
C ALA A 63 5.59 -17.89 13.52
N THR A 64 5.45 -18.21 12.22
CA THR A 64 4.69 -19.40 11.82
C THR A 64 5.59 -20.63 11.76
N ASP A 65 5.14 -21.69 12.42
CA ASP A 65 5.75 -23.01 12.42
C ASP A 65 5.98 -23.55 10.99
N PRO A 66 7.22 -23.92 10.61
CA PRO A 66 7.54 -24.35 9.25
C PRO A 66 6.68 -25.51 8.74
N ALA A 67 6.28 -26.44 9.61
CA ALA A 67 5.43 -27.56 9.20
C ALA A 67 4.02 -27.10 8.82
N ILE A 68 3.50 -26.06 9.49
CA ILE A 68 2.21 -25.45 9.12
C ILE A 68 2.34 -24.81 7.74
N LEU A 69 3.40 -24.02 7.52
CA LEU A 69 3.65 -23.35 6.24
C LEU A 69 3.79 -24.34 5.08
N GLU A 70 4.54 -25.43 5.27
CA GLU A 70 4.73 -26.46 4.24
C GLU A 70 3.38 -26.99 3.72
N VAL A 71 2.45 -27.30 4.63
CA VAL A 71 1.11 -27.78 4.28
C VAL A 71 0.24 -26.67 3.70
N ALA A 72 0.20 -25.52 4.38
CA ALA A 72 -0.65 -24.39 4.05
C ALA A 72 -0.39 -23.84 2.64
N PHE A 73 0.87 -23.86 2.21
CA PHE A 73 1.33 -23.37 0.92
C PHE A 73 1.42 -24.45 -0.17
N GLU A 74 0.92 -25.67 0.08
CA GLU A 74 0.82 -26.66 -0.98
C GLU A 74 -0.01 -26.14 -2.15
N PRO A 75 0.46 -26.27 -3.42
CA PRO A 75 -0.12 -25.55 -4.54
C PRO A 75 -1.64 -25.71 -4.70
N ALA A 76 -2.16 -26.94 -4.58
CA ALA A 76 -3.58 -27.21 -4.76
C ALA A 76 -4.43 -26.66 -3.59
N LEU A 77 -3.94 -26.82 -2.36
CA LEU A 77 -4.64 -26.38 -1.15
C LEU A 77 -4.64 -24.85 -1.05
N LEU A 78 -3.47 -24.22 -1.25
CA LEU A 78 -3.33 -22.78 -1.29
C LEU A 78 -4.19 -22.19 -2.41
N HIS A 79 -4.11 -22.74 -3.63
CA HIS A 79 -4.91 -22.24 -4.75
C HIS A 79 -6.39 -22.26 -4.43
N ALA A 80 -6.92 -23.38 -3.93
CA ALA A 80 -8.32 -23.48 -3.54
C ALA A 80 -8.73 -22.42 -2.48
N ALA A 81 -7.85 -22.15 -1.52
CA ALA A 81 -8.12 -21.16 -0.47
C ALA A 81 -8.09 -19.71 -1.01
N VAL A 82 -7.05 -19.35 -1.77
CA VAL A 82 -6.89 -17.98 -2.29
C VAL A 82 -7.82 -17.67 -3.46
N THR A 83 -8.42 -18.66 -4.11
CA THR A 83 -9.50 -18.43 -5.09
C THR A 83 -10.90 -18.62 -4.49
N GLY A 84 -11.00 -18.77 -3.16
CA GLY A 84 -12.29 -18.89 -2.47
C GLY A 84 -13.10 -20.15 -2.80
N ALA A 85 -12.46 -21.18 -3.37
CA ALA A 85 -13.07 -22.48 -3.60
C ALA A 85 -13.30 -23.24 -2.29
N ILE A 86 -12.46 -22.96 -1.27
CA ILE A 86 -12.68 -23.31 0.12
C ILE A 86 -12.59 -22.06 0.99
N THR A 87 -13.26 -22.06 2.13
CA THR A 87 -13.12 -20.99 3.12
C THR A 87 -11.78 -21.11 3.84
N ASP A 88 -11.39 -20.02 4.47
CA ASP A 88 -10.26 -19.95 5.37
C ASP A 88 -10.33 -20.97 6.53
N GLU A 89 -11.51 -21.21 7.11
CA GLU A 89 -11.71 -22.23 8.14
C GLU A 89 -11.49 -23.64 7.59
N GLN A 90 -11.97 -23.92 6.38
CA GLN A 90 -11.74 -25.21 5.70
C GLN A 90 -10.26 -25.41 5.37
N TRP A 91 -9.58 -24.36 4.92
CA TRP A 91 -8.14 -24.37 4.67
C TRP A 91 -7.37 -24.70 5.95
N ARG A 92 -7.61 -23.95 7.04
CA ARG A 92 -6.97 -24.23 8.34
C ARG A 92 -7.30 -25.62 8.89
N ALA A 93 -8.53 -26.10 8.73
CA ALA A 93 -8.90 -27.44 9.15
C ALA A 93 -8.09 -28.51 8.39
N ALA A 94 -7.94 -28.36 7.07
CA ALA A 94 -7.11 -29.27 6.27
C ALA A 94 -5.63 -29.24 6.69
N VAL A 95 -5.11 -28.06 7.08
CA VAL A 95 -3.77 -27.97 7.67
C VAL A 95 -3.71 -28.70 9.02
N ALA A 96 -4.68 -28.48 9.90
CA ALA A 96 -4.73 -29.06 11.24
C ALA A 96 -4.91 -30.60 11.24
N GLU A 97 -5.58 -31.16 10.24
CA GLU A 97 -5.66 -32.63 10.06
C GLU A 97 -4.28 -33.28 9.89
N ARG A 98 -3.36 -32.57 9.24
CA ARG A 98 -2.01 -33.06 8.94
C ARG A 98 -0.97 -32.60 9.95
N VAL A 99 -1.23 -31.46 10.57
CA VAL A 99 -0.38 -30.85 11.60
C VAL A 99 -1.27 -30.50 12.79
N PRO A 100 -1.54 -31.45 13.72
CA PRO A 100 -2.52 -31.25 14.81
C PRO A 100 -2.31 -30.00 15.67
N ARG A 101 -1.06 -29.56 15.83
CA ARG A 101 -0.71 -28.31 16.53
C ARG A 101 -1.18 -27.03 15.81
N ALA A 102 -1.56 -27.11 14.53
CA ALA A 102 -2.16 -26.02 13.79
C ALA A 102 -3.64 -25.77 14.15
N ALA A 103 -4.26 -26.60 15.00
CA ALA A 103 -5.64 -26.40 15.43
C ALA A 103 -5.90 -25.03 16.10
N SER A 104 -4.86 -24.45 16.72
CA SER A 104 -4.90 -23.09 17.30
C SER A 104 -4.22 -22.04 16.42
N TRP A 105 -3.80 -22.38 15.20
CA TRP A 105 -3.16 -21.43 14.30
C TRP A 105 -4.20 -20.42 13.81
N ASN A 106 -4.03 -19.16 14.20
CA ASN A 106 -4.95 -18.08 13.84
C ASN A 106 -4.21 -16.75 13.74
N ASP A 107 -2.97 -16.78 13.27
CA ASP A 107 -2.14 -15.59 13.15
C ASP A 107 -2.73 -14.64 12.09
N ALA A 108 -2.97 -13.39 12.45
CA ALA A 108 -3.43 -12.35 11.55
C ALA A 108 -2.29 -11.58 10.89
N GLY A 109 -1.05 -11.78 11.37
CA GLY A 109 0.15 -11.05 10.97
C GLY A 109 0.36 -9.76 11.79
N GLU A 110 1.44 -9.06 11.48
CA GLU A 110 1.83 -7.77 12.06
C GLU A 110 1.82 -6.70 10.98
N VAL A 111 1.36 -5.49 11.34
CA VAL A 111 1.40 -4.31 10.45
C VAL A 111 2.82 -3.79 10.31
N ILE A 112 3.24 -3.48 9.09
CA ILE A 112 4.48 -2.76 8.79
C ILE A 112 4.19 -1.25 8.88
N GLY A 113 4.40 -0.68 10.07
CA GLY A 113 3.98 0.69 10.38
C GLY A 113 4.57 1.76 9.46
N GLU A 114 5.83 1.61 9.07
CA GLU A 114 6.52 2.51 8.13
C GLU A 114 5.88 2.48 6.73
N ALA A 115 5.54 1.30 6.21
CA ALA A 115 4.86 1.16 4.93
C ALA A 115 3.45 1.77 4.97
N VAL A 116 2.73 1.64 6.09
CA VAL A 116 1.43 2.31 6.28
C VAL A 116 1.58 3.84 6.30
N ALA A 117 2.66 4.38 6.86
CA ALA A 117 2.92 5.82 6.81
C ALA A 117 3.11 6.30 5.36
N LEU A 118 3.84 5.54 4.53
CA LEU A 118 3.98 5.81 3.10
C LEU A 118 2.63 5.77 2.37
N VAL A 119 1.78 4.79 2.69
CA VAL A 119 0.42 4.70 2.13
C VAL A 119 -0.41 5.94 2.46
N ARG A 120 -0.38 6.40 3.72
CA ARG A 120 -1.11 7.62 4.14
C ARG A 120 -0.63 8.87 3.38
N ALA A 121 0.68 8.99 3.16
CA ALA A 121 1.23 10.06 2.34
C ALA A 121 0.78 9.94 0.88
N ALA A 122 0.85 8.73 0.31
CA ALA A 122 0.44 8.45 -1.06
C ALA A 122 -1.04 8.76 -1.33
N ARG A 123 -1.94 8.47 -0.37
CA ARG A 123 -3.39 8.75 -0.47
C ARG A 123 -3.74 10.22 -0.63
N GLN A 124 -2.85 11.14 -0.28
CA GLN A 124 -3.07 12.56 -0.57
C GLN A 124 -3.02 12.83 -2.09
N ARG A 125 -2.23 12.06 -2.84
CA ARG A 125 -1.92 12.28 -4.26
C ARG A 125 -2.59 11.28 -5.20
N CYS A 126 -2.91 10.08 -4.74
CA CYS A 126 -3.49 8.99 -5.54
C CYS A 126 -4.63 8.27 -4.82
N HIS A 127 -5.39 7.45 -5.55
CA HIS A 127 -6.27 6.46 -4.93
C HIS A 127 -5.45 5.22 -4.58
N VAL A 128 -5.60 4.67 -3.39
CA VAL A 128 -4.85 3.48 -2.95
C VAL A 128 -5.79 2.30 -2.77
N ALA A 129 -5.49 1.18 -3.42
CA ALA A 129 -6.24 -0.06 -3.28
C ALA A 129 -5.32 -1.26 -3.02
N LEU A 130 -5.86 -2.28 -2.36
CA LEU A 130 -5.17 -3.58 -2.23
C LEU A 130 -5.63 -4.55 -3.33
N LEU A 131 -4.69 -5.33 -3.87
CA LEU A 131 -4.95 -6.56 -4.60
C LEU A 131 -4.16 -7.69 -3.93
N SER A 132 -4.84 -8.53 -3.14
CA SER A 132 -4.20 -9.55 -2.31
C SER A 132 -4.65 -10.95 -2.67
N ASN A 133 -3.68 -11.86 -2.76
CA ASN A 133 -3.90 -13.31 -2.81
C ASN A 133 -4.18 -13.83 -1.38
N ALA A 134 -5.43 -13.78 -0.94
CA ALA A 134 -5.80 -14.09 0.43
C ALA A 134 -7.00 -15.04 0.51
N THR A 135 -7.17 -15.67 1.67
CA THR A 135 -8.32 -16.51 1.98
C THR A 135 -9.57 -15.66 2.23
N THR A 136 -10.71 -16.30 2.50
CA THR A 136 -11.98 -15.62 2.82
C THR A 136 -11.96 -14.81 4.13
N ARG A 137 -10.87 -14.86 4.91
CA ARG A 137 -10.71 -14.10 6.17
C ARG A 137 -10.12 -12.71 5.97
N LEU A 138 -9.71 -12.34 4.75
CA LEU A 138 -9.00 -11.09 4.47
C LEU A 138 -9.65 -9.86 5.13
N GLU A 139 -10.95 -9.63 4.95
CA GLU A 139 -11.56 -8.40 5.45
C GLU A 139 -11.67 -8.35 6.98
N SER A 140 -11.79 -9.50 7.65
CA SER A 140 -11.70 -9.55 9.12
C SER A 140 -10.29 -9.28 9.62
N ASP A 141 -9.27 -9.77 8.92
CA ASP A 141 -7.88 -9.51 9.28
C ASP A 141 -7.55 -8.02 9.12
N LEU A 142 -7.97 -7.41 8.01
CA LEU A 142 -7.76 -5.98 7.78
C LEU A 142 -8.42 -5.13 8.88
N ARG A 143 -9.64 -5.47 9.31
CA ARG A 143 -10.32 -4.79 10.42
C ARG A 143 -9.59 -4.98 11.75
N LEU A 144 -9.13 -6.20 12.03
CA LEU A 144 -8.38 -6.50 13.26
C LEU A 144 -7.07 -5.71 13.34
N LEU A 145 -6.39 -5.57 12.20
CA LEU A 145 -5.13 -4.82 12.06
C LEU A 145 -5.35 -3.31 11.88
N GLY A 146 -6.60 -2.87 11.67
CA GLY A 146 -6.95 -1.48 11.39
C GLY A 146 -6.41 -0.97 10.05
N LEU A 147 -6.16 -1.86 9.08
CA LEU A 147 -5.69 -1.57 7.73
C LEU A 147 -6.84 -1.27 6.75
N ASP A 148 -8.06 -1.65 7.09
CA ASP A 148 -9.26 -1.40 6.28
C ASP A 148 -9.56 0.09 6.11
N ARG A 149 -9.14 0.93 7.06
CA ARG A 149 -9.21 2.40 7.00
C ARG A 149 -8.00 3.04 6.32
N GLU A 150 -6.93 2.29 6.08
CA GLU A 150 -5.68 2.80 5.51
C GLU A 150 -5.68 2.81 3.98
N VAL A 151 -6.65 2.16 3.34
CA VAL A 151 -6.81 2.13 1.88
C VAL A 151 -8.22 2.55 1.46
N ASP A 152 -8.40 2.90 0.19
CA ASP A 152 -9.68 3.33 -0.37
C ASP A 152 -10.52 2.14 -0.88
N ALA A 153 -9.87 1.03 -1.26
CA ALA A 153 -10.54 -0.19 -1.71
C ALA A 153 -9.71 -1.45 -1.44
N VAL A 154 -10.38 -2.61 -1.39
CA VAL A 154 -9.76 -3.92 -1.21
C VAL A 154 -10.30 -4.88 -2.26
N VAL A 155 -9.41 -5.48 -3.04
CA VAL A 155 -9.71 -6.51 -4.04
C VAL A 155 -9.13 -7.84 -3.57
N SER A 156 -10.02 -8.74 -3.13
CA SER A 156 -9.69 -10.08 -2.65
C SER A 156 -9.70 -11.11 -3.79
N SER A 157 -8.62 -11.87 -3.95
CA SER A 157 -8.57 -12.99 -4.90
C SER A 157 -9.64 -14.05 -4.60
N ALA A 158 -9.95 -14.30 -3.33
CA ALA A 158 -10.96 -15.30 -2.93
C ALA A 158 -12.37 -14.88 -3.37
N ARG A 159 -12.67 -13.57 -3.35
CA ARG A 159 -13.93 -13.05 -3.87
C ARG A 159 -13.97 -13.05 -5.40
N MET A 160 -12.83 -12.76 -6.05
CA MET A 160 -12.74 -12.75 -7.50
C MET A 160 -12.73 -14.16 -8.11
N GLY A 161 -12.32 -15.19 -7.36
CA GLY A 161 -12.14 -16.54 -7.86
C GLY A 161 -10.87 -16.74 -8.71
N VAL A 162 -9.97 -15.76 -8.70
CA VAL A 162 -8.72 -15.77 -9.47
C VAL A 162 -7.64 -15.01 -8.71
N ALA A 163 -6.40 -15.50 -8.77
CA ALA A 163 -5.28 -15.01 -7.99
C ALA A 163 -4.13 -14.54 -8.91
N LYS A 164 -3.35 -13.57 -8.44
CA LYS A 164 -2.06 -13.24 -9.05
C LYS A 164 -1.17 -14.48 -9.07
N PRO A 165 -0.33 -14.69 -10.09
CA PRO A 165 0.02 -13.79 -11.18
C PRO A 165 -0.84 -13.99 -12.45
N ALA A 166 -2.04 -14.59 -12.35
CA ALA A 166 -2.89 -14.74 -13.52
C ALA A 166 -3.26 -13.35 -14.08
N PRO A 167 -3.10 -13.08 -15.40
CA PRO A 167 -3.44 -11.78 -15.99
C PRO A 167 -4.88 -11.35 -15.72
N GLU A 168 -5.79 -12.33 -15.64
CA GLU A 168 -7.20 -12.10 -15.33
C GLU A 168 -7.41 -11.48 -13.93
N ALA A 169 -6.55 -11.76 -12.94
CA ALA A 169 -6.65 -11.16 -11.61
C ALA A 169 -6.47 -9.63 -11.66
N PHE A 170 -5.48 -9.16 -12.41
CA PHE A 170 -5.23 -7.72 -12.61
C PHE A 170 -6.35 -7.06 -13.43
N GLN A 171 -6.78 -7.70 -14.51
CA GLN A 171 -7.88 -7.20 -15.35
C GLN A 171 -9.16 -7.02 -14.55
N ARG A 172 -9.56 -8.04 -13.77
CA ARG A 172 -10.75 -7.95 -12.91
C ARG A 172 -10.61 -6.90 -11.82
N ALA A 173 -9.43 -6.77 -11.21
CA ALA A 173 -9.17 -5.72 -10.22
C ALA A 173 -9.35 -4.32 -10.82
N LEU A 174 -8.76 -4.07 -11.99
CA LEU A 174 -8.88 -2.80 -12.70
C LEU A 174 -10.32 -2.51 -13.16
N ASP A 175 -11.02 -3.51 -13.70
CA ASP A 175 -12.42 -3.38 -14.13
C ASP A 175 -13.33 -2.97 -12.97
N VAL A 176 -13.12 -3.58 -11.81
CA VAL A 176 -13.91 -3.29 -10.60
C VAL A 176 -13.57 -1.92 -10.02
N LEU A 177 -12.28 -1.55 -10.00
CA LEU A 177 -11.82 -0.25 -9.52
C LEU A 177 -12.11 0.89 -10.50
N GLY A 178 -12.44 0.58 -11.77
CA GLY A 178 -12.70 1.56 -12.81
C GLY A 178 -11.44 2.24 -13.36
N TYR A 179 -10.29 1.58 -13.31
CA TYR A 179 -9.00 2.09 -13.77
C TYR A 179 -8.51 1.40 -15.03
N ARG A 180 -7.60 2.07 -15.75
CA ARG A 180 -6.90 1.52 -16.91
C ARG A 180 -5.46 1.18 -16.52
N PRO A 181 -4.82 0.20 -17.16
CA PRO A 181 -3.44 -0.18 -16.86
C PRO A 181 -2.46 1.01 -16.85
N GLU A 182 -2.55 1.90 -17.84
CA GLU A 182 -1.63 3.05 -17.96
C GLU A 182 -1.81 4.14 -16.90
N HIS A 183 -2.86 4.08 -16.08
CA HIS A 183 -3.07 4.98 -14.95
C HIS A 183 -2.89 4.27 -13.61
N THR A 184 -2.24 3.10 -13.62
CA THR A 184 -2.06 2.25 -12.46
C THR A 184 -0.60 1.97 -12.21
N VAL A 185 -0.18 2.20 -10.98
CA VAL A 185 1.08 1.74 -10.41
C VAL A 185 0.79 0.51 -9.57
N PHE A 186 1.59 -0.55 -9.70
CA PHE A 186 1.44 -1.76 -8.89
C PHE A 186 2.72 -2.08 -8.12
N CYS A 187 2.65 -2.19 -6.80
CA CYS A 187 3.79 -2.58 -5.96
C CYS A 187 3.50 -3.92 -5.26
N ASP A 188 4.40 -4.88 -5.42
CA ASP A 188 4.29 -6.25 -4.89
C ASP A 188 5.68 -6.78 -4.53
N ASP A 189 5.76 -7.62 -3.50
CA ASP A 189 7.01 -8.24 -3.03
C ASP A 189 7.44 -9.45 -3.90
N SER A 190 6.55 -9.93 -4.77
CA SER A 190 6.79 -11.04 -5.69
C SER A 190 7.07 -10.55 -7.11
N ALA A 191 8.31 -10.73 -7.57
CA ALA A 191 8.72 -10.43 -8.95
C ALA A 191 7.80 -11.07 -10.01
N LYS A 192 7.28 -12.28 -9.75
CA LYS A 192 6.35 -12.97 -10.67
C LYS A 192 5.03 -12.23 -10.86
N ASN A 193 4.50 -11.62 -9.80
CA ASN A 193 3.28 -10.81 -9.87
C ASN A 193 3.56 -9.51 -10.64
N VAL A 194 4.70 -8.88 -10.37
CA VAL A 194 5.16 -7.67 -11.06
C VAL A 194 5.31 -7.90 -12.56
N ASP A 195 5.95 -9.00 -12.96
CA ASP A 195 6.14 -9.32 -14.38
C ASP A 195 4.81 -9.56 -15.10
N ALA A 196 3.84 -10.22 -14.44
CA ALA A 196 2.50 -10.42 -14.98
C ALA A 196 1.73 -9.10 -15.12
N ALA A 197 1.86 -8.17 -14.18
CA ALA A 197 1.26 -6.84 -14.26
C ALA A 197 1.88 -6.01 -15.40
N ARG A 198 3.21 -6.03 -15.54
CA ARG A 198 3.94 -5.34 -16.63
C ARG A 198 3.49 -5.83 -18.01
N ALA A 199 3.25 -7.13 -18.16
CA ALA A 199 2.76 -7.72 -19.41
C ALA A 199 1.38 -7.17 -19.84
N LEU A 200 0.63 -6.53 -18.93
CA LEU A 200 -0.65 -5.88 -19.19
C LEU A 200 -0.53 -4.36 -19.40
N GLY A 201 0.68 -3.81 -19.37
CA GLY A 201 0.92 -2.36 -19.47
C GLY A 201 0.70 -1.60 -18.16
N ILE A 202 0.68 -2.30 -17.02
CA ILE A 202 0.68 -1.67 -15.69
C ILE A 202 2.11 -1.25 -15.35
N ASP A 203 2.29 -0.06 -14.78
CA ASP A 203 3.57 0.38 -14.22
C ASP A 203 3.82 -0.37 -12.90
N ALA A 204 4.42 -1.56 -12.96
CA ALA A 204 4.65 -2.38 -11.78
C ALA A 204 6.10 -2.37 -11.30
N VAL A 205 6.29 -2.39 -9.97
CA VAL A 205 7.57 -2.36 -9.27
C VAL A 205 7.65 -3.49 -8.25
N HIS A 206 8.80 -4.14 -8.22
CA HIS A 206 9.11 -5.14 -7.21
C HIS A 206 9.62 -4.43 -5.96
N VAL A 207 8.93 -4.64 -4.84
CA VAL A 207 9.21 -3.97 -3.55
C VAL A 207 9.43 -5.03 -2.45
N PRO A 208 10.63 -5.61 -2.34
CA PRO A 208 10.91 -6.66 -1.35
C PRO A 208 10.88 -6.16 0.11
N ASP A 209 10.94 -4.85 0.32
CA ASP A 209 10.97 -4.19 1.62
C ASP A 209 10.36 -2.77 1.55
N THR A 210 10.26 -2.12 2.71
CA THR A 210 9.70 -0.77 2.86
C THR A 210 10.54 0.29 2.14
N GLU A 211 11.85 0.11 2.04
CA GLU A 211 12.76 1.06 1.38
C GLU A 211 12.51 1.07 -0.12
N ALA A 212 12.44 -0.10 -0.75
CA ALA A 212 12.08 -0.23 -2.16
C ALA A 212 10.66 0.31 -2.44
N LEU A 213 9.71 0.16 -1.50
CA LEU A 213 8.40 0.80 -1.61
C LEU A 213 8.52 2.34 -1.60
N ARG A 214 9.31 2.91 -0.68
CA ARG A 214 9.54 4.36 -0.63
C ARG A 214 10.12 4.87 -1.96
N ASP A 215 11.17 4.24 -2.46
CA ASP A 215 11.80 4.59 -3.74
C ASP A 215 10.82 4.54 -4.91
N ALA A 216 10.00 3.49 -4.95
CA ALA A 216 8.98 3.32 -5.99
C ALA A 216 7.96 4.47 -5.99
N LEU A 217 7.55 4.93 -4.80
CA LEU A 217 6.59 6.01 -4.62
C LEU A 217 7.23 7.38 -4.90
N LEU A 218 8.48 7.60 -4.49
CA LEU A 218 9.23 8.83 -4.74
C LEU A 218 9.47 9.03 -6.24
N ALA A 219 9.94 7.99 -6.94
CA ALA A 219 10.18 8.04 -8.39
C ALA A 219 8.92 8.36 -9.22
N ARG A 220 7.73 8.24 -8.61
CA ARG A 220 6.42 8.50 -9.23
C ARG A 220 5.73 9.73 -8.63
N GLU A 221 6.44 10.48 -7.78
CA GLU A 221 5.94 11.66 -7.08
C GLU A 221 4.64 11.40 -6.28
N LEU A 222 4.44 10.14 -5.87
CA LEU A 222 3.28 9.71 -5.08
C LEU A 222 3.44 10.05 -3.61
N VAL A 223 4.68 10.20 -3.13
CA VAL A 223 5.00 10.76 -1.81
C VAL A 223 5.94 11.96 -1.98
N PRO A 224 5.92 12.95 -1.06
CA PRO A 224 6.89 14.04 -1.09
C PRO A 224 8.30 13.51 -0.82
N ALA A 225 9.31 14.10 -1.47
CA ALA A 225 10.72 13.84 -1.15
C ALA A 225 11.03 14.29 0.28
N MET A 226 11.77 13.47 1.03
CA MET A 226 12.19 13.79 2.38
C MET A 226 13.51 14.55 2.33
N VAL A 227 13.60 15.60 3.12
CA VAL A 227 14.85 16.32 3.41
C VAL A 227 15.26 15.96 4.82
N LEU A 228 16.48 15.49 4.96
CA LEU A 228 17.12 15.24 6.24
C LEU A 228 18.04 16.41 6.55
N LEU A 229 17.95 16.97 7.76
CA LEU A 229 18.98 17.84 8.31
C LEU A 229 19.83 17.00 9.25
N VAL A 230 21.10 16.86 8.93
CA VAL A 230 22.09 16.04 9.64
C VAL A 230 22.94 16.96 10.49
N LEU A 231 22.87 16.78 11.81
CA LEU A 231 23.53 17.62 12.81
C LEU A 231 24.41 16.74 13.72
N PRO A 232 25.58 17.24 14.17
CA PRO A 232 26.48 16.46 15.04
C PRO A 232 25.98 16.36 16.48
N ASP A 233 25.22 17.35 16.96
CA ASP A 233 24.75 17.43 18.34
C ASP A 233 23.25 17.14 18.47
N ARG A 234 22.89 16.41 19.53
CA ARG A 234 21.52 16.00 19.81
C ARG A 234 20.64 17.17 20.22
N ASP A 235 21.12 17.98 21.15
CA ASP A 235 20.34 19.05 21.76
C ASP A 235 20.02 20.10 20.69
N ASP A 236 20.98 20.35 19.80
CA ASP A 236 20.81 21.18 18.61
C ASP A 236 19.75 20.61 17.65
N ALA A 237 19.80 19.31 17.33
CA ALA A 237 18.78 18.67 16.49
C ALA A 237 17.37 18.72 17.11
N GLU A 238 17.26 18.47 18.41
CA GLU A 238 15.98 18.56 19.14
C GLU A 238 15.48 20.01 19.25
N GLU A 239 16.37 20.98 19.37
CA GLU A 239 16.03 22.40 19.35
C GLU A 239 15.53 22.84 17.98
N LEU A 240 16.30 22.53 16.94
CA LEU A 240 15.98 22.85 15.57
C LEU A 240 14.63 22.24 15.14
N ALA A 241 14.41 20.97 15.48
CA ALA A 241 13.14 20.31 15.20
C ALA A 241 11.94 21.00 15.87
N ARG A 242 12.11 21.47 17.11
CA ARG A 242 11.07 22.23 17.83
C ARG A 242 10.79 23.58 17.17
N GLU A 243 11.82 24.29 16.72
CA GLU A 243 11.67 25.56 16.00
C GLU A 243 10.93 25.36 14.68
N LEU A 244 11.41 24.42 13.86
CA LEU A 244 10.81 24.05 12.59
C LEU A 244 9.33 23.64 12.75
N ALA A 245 9.03 22.81 13.75
CA ALA A 245 7.64 22.44 14.05
C ALA A 245 6.79 23.66 14.45
N GLY A 246 7.35 24.61 15.21
CA GLY A 246 6.70 25.88 15.57
C GLY A 246 6.41 26.79 14.37
N GLU A 247 7.24 26.70 13.33
CA GLU A 247 7.05 27.42 12.07
C GLU A 247 6.09 26.70 11.09
N GLY A 248 5.70 25.46 11.38
CA GLY A 248 4.76 24.68 10.57
C GLY A 248 5.40 23.68 9.62
N TRP A 249 6.70 23.42 9.75
CA TRP A 249 7.35 22.29 9.08
C TRP A 249 6.89 20.96 9.68
N SER A 250 6.97 19.88 8.90
CA SER A 250 6.60 18.54 9.38
C SER A 250 7.33 17.41 8.62
N PRO A 251 7.56 16.24 9.25
CA PRO A 251 7.17 15.89 10.62
C PRO A 251 8.09 16.45 11.71
N CYS A 252 9.28 16.93 11.36
CA CYS A 252 10.34 17.33 12.31
C CYS A 252 10.71 16.17 13.27
N ALA A 253 10.75 14.94 12.75
CA ALA A 253 11.10 13.77 13.54
C ALA A 253 12.61 13.73 13.76
N VAL A 254 13.04 13.60 15.02
CA VAL A 254 14.46 13.50 15.37
C VAL A 254 14.83 12.06 15.65
N HIS A 255 15.84 11.54 14.98
CA HIS A 255 16.38 10.22 15.25
C HIS A 255 17.88 10.18 15.02
N ARG A 256 18.50 9.11 15.49
CA ARG A 256 19.94 8.85 15.39
C ARG A 256 20.18 7.99 14.16
N ASP A 257 21.05 8.43 13.25
CA ASP A 257 21.40 7.67 12.05
C ASP A 257 22.92 7.44 11.97
N MET A 258 23.32 6.29 11.44
CA MET A 258 24.74 5.99 11.17
C MET A 258 24.98 6.14 9.69
N LEU A 259 25.28 7.37 9.25
CA LEU A 259 25.69 7.60 7.87
C LEU A 259 27.04 6.90 7.64
N ALA A 260 27.07 6.03 6.62
CA ALA A 260 28.24 5.19 6.34
C ALA A 260 29.41 6.06 5.87
N GLY A 261 30.37 6.32 6.75
CA GLY A 261 31.48 7.22 6.42
C GLY A 261 32.77 7.06 7.20
N GLU A 262 32.74 6.89 8.53
CA GLU A 262 33.98 6.98 9.31
C GLU A 262 34.15 5.83 10.30
N ASP A 263 35.36 5.26 10.31
CA ASP A 263 35.82 4.09 11.08
C ASP A 263 35.93 4.39 12.61
N ASP A 264 35.39 5.53 13.05
CA ASP A 264 35.32 5.95 14.45
C ASP A 264 33.91 5.70 14.98
N ALA A 265 33.75 4.65 15.80
CA ALA A 265 32.50 4.22 16.42
C ALA A 265 31.83 5.25 17.38
N GLU A 266 32.28 6.51 17.36
CA GLU A 266 31.81 7.63 18.19
C GLU A 266 31.24 8.81 17.39
N ALA A 267 31.45 8.90 16.06
CA ALA A 267 30.82 9.93 15.23
C ALA A 267 29.41 9.46 14.85
N VAL A 268 28.40 10.00 15.52
CA VAL A 268 27.01 9.66 15.22
C VAL A 268 26.22 10.93 15.00
N ASP A 269 25.59 11.02 13.85
CA ASP A 269 24.80 12.18 13.50
C ASP A 269 23.34 12.03 13.95
N TRP A 270 22.75 13.17 14.29
CA TRP A 270 21.35 13.34 14.60
C TRP A 270 20.63 13.92 13.39
N VAL A 271 19.52 13.30 13.04
CA VAL A 271 18.76 13.60 11.83
C VAL A 271 17.43 14.23 12.21
N VAL A 272 17.09 15.35 11.57
CA VAL A 272 15.74 15.94 11.57
C VAL A 272 15.08 15.68 10.22
N GLU A 273 13.98 14.93 10.22
CA GLU A 273 13.22 14.63 9.00
C GLU A 273 12.18 15.69 8.67
N LEU A 274 12.22 16.19 7.44
CA LEU A 274 11.23 17.12 6.89
C LEU A 274 10.67 16.58 5.58
N THR A 275 9.35 16.64 5.43
CA THR A 275 8.66 16.29 4.18
C THR A 275 7.84 17.44 3.63
N THR A 276 7.31 18.30 4.51
CA THR A 276 6.38 19.37 4.14
C THR A 276 6.78 20.68 4.81
N ALA A 277 6.78 21.75 4.03
CA ALA A 277 7.04 23.12 4.46
C ALA A 277 5.75 23.81 4.99
N PRO A 278 5.86 24.97 5.68
CA PRO A 278 4.72 25.67 6.27
C PRO A 278 3.62 26.06 5.27
N ASP A 279 3.98 26.26 4.01
CA ASP A 279 3.05 26.59 2.92
C ASP A 279 2.38 25.35 2.29
N GLY A 280 2.67 24.15 2.80
CA GLY A 280 2.17 22.87 2.32
C GLY A 280 2.92 22.30 1.11
N SER A 281 3.95 22.98 0.61
CA SER A 281 4.81 22.45 -0.45
C SER A 281 5.82 21.44 0.11
N PRO A 282 6.43 20.58 -0.74
CA PRO A 282 7.46 19.64 -0.29
C PRO A 282 8.67 20.35 0.32
N ALA A 283 9.23 19.81 1.40
CA ALA A 283 10.42 20.38 2.05
C ALA A 283 11.60 20.52 1.07
N ALA A 284 11.74 19.57 0.14
CA ALA A 284 12.75 19.60 -0.92
C ALA A 284 12.68 20.84 -1.82
N ALA A 285 11.53 21.51 -1.93
CA ALA A 285 11.41 22.76 -2.69
C ALA A 285 12.10 23.95 -2.02
N HIS A 286 12.44 23.82 -0.73
CA HIS A 286 13.06 24.86 0.10
C HIS A 286 14.50 24.53 0.46
N ARG A 287 15.18 23.75 -0.39
CA ARG A 287 16.49 23.18 -0.09
C ARG A 287 17.52 24.24 0.31
N VAL A 288 17.57 25.36 -0.40
CA VAL A 288 18.48 26.48 -0.09
C VAL A 288 18.31 26.97 1.35
N THR A 289 17.07 27.13 1.81
CA THR A 289 16.78 27.59 3.18
C THR A 289 17.15 26.52 4.22
N LEU A 290 16.92 25.25 3.91
CA LEU A 290 17.28 24.14 4.81
C LEU A 290 18.80 23.91 4.87
N ASP A 291 19.52 24.15 3.78
CA ASP A 291 20.98 24.10 3.73
C ASP A 291 21.59 25.20 4.62
N GLU A 292 21.13 26.45 4.45
CA GLU A 292 21.53 27.58 5.29
C GLU A 292 21.18 27.35 6.77
N LEU A 293 20.09 26.63 7.04
CA LEU A 293 19.67 26.28 8.38
C LEU A 293 20.60 25.23 9.01
N ALA A 294 20.91 24.16 8.29
CA ALA A 294 21.79 23.10 8.77
C ALA A 294 23.22 23.61 9.00
N GLU A 295 23.73 24.47 8.12
CA GLU A 295 25.07 25.08 8.26
C GLU A 295 25.23 25.89 9.55
N ARG A 296 24.15 26.48 10.10
CA ARG A 296 24.20 27.20 11.39
C ARG A 296 24.53 26.31 12.59
N TYR A 297 24.34 25.00 12.44
CA TYR A 297 24.58 23.97 13.46
C TYR A 297 25.74 23.05 13.08
N ASP A 298 26.66 23.51 12.21
CA ASP A 298 27.75 22.71 11.65
C ASP A 298 27.26 21.41 10.97
N GLY A 299 26.02 21.42 10.48
CA GLY A 299 25.36 20.31 9.83
C GLY A 299 25.26 20.47 8.32
N PHE A 300 24.61 19.49 7.68
CA PHE A 300 24.31 19.50 6.25
C PHE A 300 22.96 18.87 5.98
N THR A 301 22.48 18.94 4.75
CA THR A 301 21.23 18.32 4.33
C THR A 301 21.48 17.10 3.45
N SER A 302 20.63 16.09 3.56
CA SER A 302 20.60 14.93 2.66
C SER A 302 19.19 14.69 2.11
N ASP A 303 19.09 14.08 0.94
CA ASP A 303 17.82 13.62 0.36
C ASP A 303 17.59 12.15 0.74
N HIS A 304 16.34 11.79 1.04
CA HIS A 304 15.89 10.42 1.26
C HIS A 304 14.48 10.14 0.73
#